data_AF-A0A0F8WI17-F1
#
_entry.id   AF-A0A0F8WI17-F1
#
_cell.length_a   1.000
_cell.length_b   1.000
_cell.length_c   1.000
_cell.angle_alpha   90.00
_cell.angle_beta   90.00
_cell.angle_gamma   90.00
#
_symmetry.space_group_name_H-M   'P 1'
#
loop_
_entity.id
_entity.type
_entity.pdbx_description
1 polymer ?
#
loop_
_entity_poly.entity_id
_entity_poly.type
_entity_poly.pdbx_seq_one_letter_code
_entity_poly.pdbx_strand_id
1 'polypeptide(L)' 'MVVKRLQCRQRHSIISGWKGSIRSDGRIPAMVTGLAATGRARHKGIVNVPGPEAFYGPTMRRMFIAKPGWVLVGTD' A
#
# COMPACT_ATOMS: atom_id res chain seq x y z
N MET A 1 20.53 7.10 14.24
CA MET A 1 20.59 6.19 13.07
C MET A 1 19.68 4.95 13.17
N VAL A 2 19.36 4.46 14.37
CA VAL A 2 18.54 3.23 14.57
C VAL A 2 17.13 3.32 13.98
N VAL A 3 16.43 4.46 14.16
CA VAL A 3 15.04 4.64 13.70
C VAL A 3 14.91 4.52 12.18
N LYS A 4 15.82 5.10 11.40
CA LYS A 4 15.79 5.02 9.93
C LYS A 4 16.00 3.59 9.42
N ARG A 5 16.87 2.80 10.07
CA ARG A 5 17.07 1.38 9.73
C ARG A 5 15.80 0.54 9.93
N LEU A 6 15.09 0.77 11.04
CA LEU A 6 13.82 0.09 11.32
C LEU A 6 12.76 0.45 10.28
N GLN A 7 12.66 1.73 9.91
CA GLN A 7 11.74 2.18 8.86
C GLN A 7 12.08 1.54 7.51
N CYS A 8 13.36 1.50 7.09
CA CYS A 8 13.79 0.80 5.88
C CYS A 8 13.38 -0.68 5.90
N ARG A 9 13.62 -1.39 7.01
CA ARG A 9 13.26 -2.80 7.15
C ARG A 9 11.75 -3.01 7.02
N GLN A 10 10.96 -2.14 7.66
CA GLN A 10 9.50 -2.16 7.54
C GLN A 10 9.04 -1.90 6.10
N ARG A 11 9.61 -0.89 5.41
CA ARG A 11 9.25 -0.57 4.01
C ARG A 11 9.58 -1.72 3.07
N HIS A 12 10.75 -2.32 3.24
CA HIS A 12 11.14 -3.51 2.49
C HIS A 12 10.14 -4.66 2.69
N SER A 13 9.77 -4.95 3.94
CA SER A 13 8.78 -5.99 4.26
C SER A 13 7.42 -5.72 3.60
N ILE A 14 6.95 -4.46 3.61
CA ILE A 14 5.70 -4.06 2.95
C ILE A 14 5.77 -4.31 1.44
N ILE A 15 6.83 -3.83 0.77
CA ILE A 15 7.00 -3.99 -0.68
C ILE A 15 7.11 -5.48 -1.07
N SER A 16 7.82 -6.29 -0.28
CA SER A 16 7.90 -7.73 -0.52
C SER A 16 6.55 -8.42 -0.34
N GLY A 17 5.75 -8.01 0.64
CA GLY A 17 4.38 -8.50 0.82
C GLY A 17 3.46 -8.13 -0.36
N TRP A 18 3.61 -6.92 -0.90
CA TRP A 18 2.92 -6.51 -2.12
C TRP A 18 3.30 -7.36 -3.31
N LYS A 19 4.61 -7.58 -3.55
CA LYS A 19 5.11 -8.43 -4.65
C LYS A 19 4.50 -9.83 -4.61
N GLY A 20 4.40 -10.45 -3.44
CA GLY A 20 3.78 -11.77 -3.27
C GLY A 20 2.25 -11.78 -3.47
N SER A 21 1.61 -10.62 -3.52
CA SER A 21 0.16 -10.46 -3.71
C SER A 21 -0.20 -9.94 -5.11
N ILE A 22 0.79 -9.69 -5.98
CA ILE A 22 0.56 -9.25 -7.36
C ILE A 22 -0.04 -10.42 -8.15
N ARG A 23 -1.20 -10.18 -8.77
CA ARG A 23 -1.85 -11.13 -9.67
C ARG A 23 -1.19 -11.11 -11.05
N SER A 24 -1.55 -12.07 -11.90
CA SER A 24 -1.07 -12.14 -13.30
C SER A 24 -1.35 -10.90 -14.13
N ASP A 25 -2.37 -10.11 -13.79
CA ASP A 25 -2.71 -8.84 -14.44
C ASP A 25 -1.89 -7.63 -13.94
N GLY A 26 -0.88 -7.87 -13.09
CA GLY A 26 -0.01 -6.83 -12.53
C GLY A 26 -0.66 -6.00 -11.42
N ARG A 27 -1.80 -6.43 -10.86
CA ARG A 27 -2.54 -5.68 -9.83
C ARG A 27 -2.50 -6.36 -8.47
N ILE A 28 -2.61 -5.54 -7.43
CA ILE A 28 -2.76 -5.98 -6.04
C ILE A 28 -4.26 -5.92 -5.68
N PRO A 29 -4.88 -7.01 -5.21
CA PRO A 29 -6.29 -7.01 -4.84
C PRO A 29 -6.52 -6.24 -3.53
N ALA A 30 -7.55 -5.38 -3.51
CA ALA A 30 -8.03 -4.72 -2.30
C ALA A 30 -8.93 -5.69 -1.51
N MET A 31 -8.33 -6.63 -0.79
CA MET A 31 -9.06 -7.65 -0.03
C MET A 31 -9.73 -7.04 1.21
N VAL A 32 -11.05 -7.19 1.34
CA VAL A 32 -11.81 -6.87 2.54
C VAL A 32 -12.02 -8.15 3.35
N THR A 33 -11.61 -8.16 4.62
CA THR A 33 -11.73 -9.34 5.51
C THR A 33 -12.91 -9.27 6.47
N GLY A 34 -13.61 -8.14 6.51
CA GLY A 34 -14.78 -7.93 7.36
C GLY A 34 -14.85 -6.50 7.85
N LEU A 35 -15.65 -6.26 8.90
CA LEU A 35 -15.82 -4.95 9.52
C LEU A 35 -15.15 -4.92 10.90
N ALA A 36 -14.61 -3.76 11.27
CA ALA A 36 -14.26 -3.46 12.66
C ALA A 36 -15.53 -3.22 13.48
N ALA A 37 -15.43 -3.28 14.81
CA ALA A 37 -16.54 -2.95 15.70
C ALA A 37 -17.10 -1.53 15.48
N THR A 38 -16.28 -0.63 14.93
CA THR A 38 -16.66 0.74 14.52
C THR A 38 -17.36 0.81 13.15
N GLY A 39 -17.65 -0.33 12.52
CA GLY A 39 -18.25 -0.41 11.18
C GLY A 39 -17.27 -0.16 10.02
N ARG A 40 -16.00 0.18 10.28
CA ARG A 40 -15.00 0.40 9.21
C ARG A 40 -14.57 -0.90 8.55
N ALA A 41 -14.41 -0.89 7.22
CA ALA A 41 -13.90 -2.04 6.47
C ALA A 41 -12.44 -2.37 6.85
N ARG A 42 -12.20 -3.63 7.23
CA ARG A 42 -10.86 -4.18 7.45
C ARG A 42 -10.34 -4.69 6.12
N HIS A 43 -9.20 -4.16 5.71
CA HIS A 43 -8.54 -4.57 4.49
C HIS A 43 -7.24 -5.32 4.82
N LYS A 44 -6.82 -6.24 3.94
CA LYS A 44 -5.59 -7.03 4.08
C LYS A 44 -4.66 -6.81 2.89
N GLY A 45 -3.36 -6.86 3.15
CA GLY A 45 -2.30 -6.79 2.13
C GLY A 45 -1.94 -5.37 1.68
N ILE A 46 -2.93 -4.54 1.34
CA ILE A 46 -2.66 -3.21 0.73
C ILE A 46 -2.65 -2.03 1.72
N VAL A 47 -3.26 -2.13 2.89
CA VAL A 47 -3.45 -0.98 3.82
C VAL A 47 -2.20 -0.35 4.42
N ASN A 48 -1.04 -1.00 4.29
CA ASN A 48 0.18 -0.56 4.95
C ASN A 48 0.97 0.48 4.13
N VAL A 49 0.32 1.21 3.23
CA VAL A 49 0.95 2.30 2.47
C VAL A 49 1.25 3.47 3.41
N PRO A 50 2.50 3.95 3.49
CA PRO A 50 2.82 5.09 4.34
C PRO A 50 2.12 6.38 3.88
N GLY A 51 1.90 7.30 4.83
CA GLY A 51 1.43 8.66 4.54
C GLY A 51 2.39 9.44 3.62
N PRO A 52 1.91 10.51 2.96
CA PRO A 52 2.72 11.30 2.02
C PRO A 52 3.98 11.89 2.67
N GLU A 53 3.90 12.34 3.92
CA GLU A 53 5.04 12.91 4.65
C GLU A 53 5.95 11.87 5.31
N ALA A 54 5.59 10.59 5.24
CA ALA A 54 6.38 9.53 5.87
C ALA A 54 7.65 9.25 5.06
N PHE A 55 8.71 8.78 5.73
CA PHE A 55 9.93 8.33 5.06
C PHE A 55 9.63 7.23 4.02
N TYR A 56 10.05 7.47 2.77
CA TYR A 56 9.70 6.74 1.54
C TYR A 56 8.21 6.72 1.13
N GLY A 57 7.34 7.42 1.85
CA GLY A 57 5.91 7.53 1.54
C GLY A 57 5.61 7.99 0.11
N PRO A 58 6.19 9.10 -0.38
CA PRO A 58 5.95 9.57 -1.75
C PRO A 58 6.37 8.54 -2.80
N THR A 59 7.53 7.91 -2.61
CA THR A 59 8.05 6.89 -3.53
C THR A 59 7.17 5.65 -3.56
N MET A 60 6.72 5.17 -2.39
CA MET A 60 5.84 4.00 -2.31
C MET A 60 4.46 4.28 -2.90
N ARG A 61 3.91 5.49 -2.70
CA ARG A 61 2.62 5.90 -3.30
C ARG A 61 2.68 5.96 -4.82
N ARG A 62 3.80 6.41 -5.41
CA ARG A 62 4.00 6.41 -6.87
C ARG A 62 4.01 5.01 -7.51
N MET A 63 4.12 3.93 -6.72
CA MET A 63 4.01 2.55 -7.24
C MET A 63 2.58 2.19 -7.66
N PHE A 64 1.57 2.89 -7.12
CA PHE A 64 0.18 2.70 -7.49
C PHE A 64 -0.16 3.61 -8.67
N ILE A 65 -0.26 3.01 -9.85
CA ILE A 65 -0.54 3.73 -11.10
C ILE A 65 -1.92 3.36 -11.63
N ALA A 66 -2.53 4.31 -12.35
CA ALA A 66 -3.67 3.99 -13.21
C ALA A 66 -3.20 3.08 -14.36
N LYS A 67 -4.11 2.25 -14.88
CA LYS A 67 -3.83 1.44 -16.07
C LYS A 67 -3.57 2.35 -17.28
N PRO A 68 -2.86 1.89 -18.32
CA PRO A 68 -2.62 2.69 -19.52
C PRO A 68 -3.90 3.29 -20.12
N GLY A 69 -3.84 4.57 -20.51
CA GLY A 69 -4.97 5.33 -21.03
C GLY A 69 -5.98 5.80 -19.98
N TRP A 70 -5.70 5.61 -18.69
CA TRP A 70 -6.57 6.01 -17.58
C TRP A 70 -5.84 6.98 -16.66
N VAL A 71 -6.63 7.80 -15.95
CA VAL A 71 -6.13 8.73 -14.92
C VAL A 71 -6.65 8.31 -13.55
N LEU A 72 -5.82 8.47 -12.52
CA LEU A 72 -6.23 8.23 -11.14
C LEU A 72 -6.88 9.51 -10.59
N VAL A 73 -8.15 9.43 -10.21
CA VAL A 73 -8.89 10.53 -9.55
C VAL A 73 -9.09 10.14 -8.09
N GLY A 74 -8.59 10.96 -7.17
CA GLY A 74 -8.75 10.79 -5.73
C GLY A 74 -9.77 11.78 -5.18
N THR A 75 -10.58 11.32 -4.24
CA THR A 75 -11.48 12.13 -3.41
C THR A 75 -11.34 11.66 -1.96
N ASP A 76 -11.41 12.58 -1.02
CA ASP A 76 -11.40 12.32 0.43
C ASP A 76 -12.68 12.88 1.06
#